data_AF-A0A1G4JA41-F1
#
_entry.id   AF-A0A1G4JA41-F1
#
_cell.length_a   1.000
_cell.length_b   1.000
_cell.length_c   1.000
_cell.angle_alpha   90.00
_cell.angle_beta   90.00
_cell.angle_gamma   90.00
#
_symmetry.space_group_name_H-M   'P 1'
#
loop_
_entity.id
_entity.type
_entity.pdbx_description
1 polymer ?
#
loop_
_entity_poly.entity_id
_entity_poly.type
_entity_poly.pdbx_seq_one_letter_code
_entity_poly.pdbx_strand_id
1 'polypeptide(L)'
;MSRTLTRYGNLLDSGKFVSRYGSNGYLSKTSSTSKELVNAMTLDRYSTYLNNYNCFVLLRPRKNEVHLKNQNLLWRSFCGEVKSFYRDSSKTQSDLDFTIAPSPVFFEKPPKLSLLDKLLDSELNCDGRSWFCFFQNLDSLHSTAAFRQYLEHTKSSTDPATRFEPVVVAINMGDHNSTAISCIQPLLEDSSQMYRDLDYDKLLKIAKQSQTKSSDPMRKEVKSLLEALAENRILVPRMTKRARWLLLTVESFAADD
;
A
#
# COMPACT_ATOMS: atom_id res chain seq x y z
N MET A 1 -0.27 10.33 41.76
CA MET A 1 -0.49 9.99 40.35
C MET A 1 0.79 10.20 39.58
N SER A 2 1.14 9.16 38.85
CA SER A 2 2.29 9.08 37.96
C SER A 2 2.30 10.23 36.94
N ARG A 3 3.52 10.69 36.63
CA ARG A 3 3.90 11.79 35.74
C ARG A 3 3.48 11.61 34.26
N THR A 4 2.50 10.77 33.94
CA THR A 4 2.26 10.29 32.56
C THR A 4 1.01 10.82 31.86
N LEU A 5 0.16 11.61 32.53
CA LEU A 5 -0.99 12.26 31.88
C LEU A 5 -0.76 13.74 31.50
N THR A 6 0.40 14.32 31.79
CA THR A 6 0.76 15.69 31.36
C THR A 6 1.33 15.75 29.93
N ARG A 7 1.36 14.64 29.17
CA ARG A 7 1.94 14.62 27.81
C ARG A 7 0.94 14.50 26.66
N TYR A 8 -0.36 14.42 26.93
CA TYR A 8 -1.39 14.34 25.88
C TYR A 8 -2.39 15.51 25.89
N GLY A 9 -2.15 16.54 26.72
CA GLY A 9 -3.00 17.74 26.83
C GLY A 9 -2.68 18.87 25.83
N ASN A 10 -1.75 18.68 24.88
CA ASN A 10 -1.41 19.71 23.87
C ASN A 10 -2.03 19.43 22.49
N LEU A 11 -2.96 18.48 22.37
CA LEU A 11 -3.59 18.13 21.08
C LEU A 11 -5.04 18.61 20.94
N LEU A 12 -5.61 19.21 22.00
CA LEU A 12 -6.96 19.76 21.99
C LEU A 12 -6.96 21.03 22.84
N ASP A 13 -6.90 22.18 22.19
CA ASP A 13 -6.93 23.49 22.82
C ASP A 13 -8.38 23.78 23.29
N SER A 14 -8.68 23.55 24.57
CA SER A 14 -9.75 24.21 25.32
C SER A 14 -9.59 23.92 26.81
N GLY A 15 -9.87 24.95 27.61
CA GLY A 15 -9.35 25.09 28.96
C GLY A 15 -9.99 24.22 30.04
N LYS A 16 -9.18 24.02 31.09
CA LYS A 16 -9.54 23.82 32.50
C LYS A 16 -10.51 22.67 32.81
N PHE A 17 -9.94 21.51 33.14
CA PHE A 17 -10.56 20.60 34.12
C PHE A 17 -9.60 20.35 35.28
N VAL A 18 -10.01 20.84 36.45
CA VAL A 18 -9.41 20.54 37.75
C VAL A 18 -9.95 19.18 38.21
N SER A 19 -9.07 18.23 38.53
CA SER A 19 -9.46 16.97 39.17
C SER A 19 -8.57 16.73 40.40
N ARG A 20 -9.10 17.11 41.56
CA ARG A 20 -8.68 16.57 42.86
C ARG A 20 -9.31 15.18 43.03
N TYR A 21 -8.66 14.36 43.86
CA TYR A 21 -9.04 13.04 44.38
C TYR A 21 -8.58 11.84 43.55
N GLY A 22 -7.80 10.99 44.22
CA GLY A 22 -7.33 9.70 43.72
C GLY A 22 -8.16 8.55 44.27
N SER A 23 -7.96 7.37 43.68
CA SER A 23 -8.25 6.10 44.33
C SER A 23 -7.36 5.00 43.77
N ASN A 24 -6.83 4.20 44.69
CA ASN A 24 -6.13 2.95 44.49
C ASN A 24 -7.06 1.83 44.01
N GLY A 25 -6.48 0.81 43.36
CA GLY A 25 -6.97 -0.57 43.39
C GLY A 25 -7.51 -1.12 42.07
N TYR A 26 -6.97 -2.28 41.68
CA TYR A 26 -7.44 -3.21 40.64
C TYR A 26 -7.15 -2.89 39.16
N LEU A 27 -5.92 -3.17 38.71
CA LEU A 27 -5.58 -3.28 37.29
C LEU A 27 -5.28 -4.75 36.90
N SER A 28 -6.31 -5.50 36.53
CA SER A 28 -6.15 -6.68 35.67
C SER A 28 -7.19 -6.78 34.54
N LYS A 29 -8.24 -5.93 34.55
CA LYS A 29 -9.23 -5.80 33.46
C LYS A 29 -9.03 -4.59 32.53
N THR A 30 -8.20 -3.62 32.91
CA THR A 30 -7.97 -2.41 32.11
C THR A 30 -7.10 -2.63 30.87
N SER A 31 -6.37 -3.75 30.80
CA SER A 31 -5.47 -4.05 29.69
C SER A 31 -6.18 -4.63 28.46
N SER A 32 -7.31 -5.33 28.62
CA SER A 32 -8.06 -5.90 27.49
C SER A 32 -8.93 -4.83 26.81
N THR A 33 -9.66 -4.03 27.58
CA THR A 33 -10.52 -2.94 27.06
C THR A 33 -9.69 -1.90 26.30
N SER A 34 -8.46 -1.63 26.76
CA SER A 34 -7.52 -0.76 26.06
C SER A 34 -7.06 -1.35 24.72
N LYS A 35 -6.78 -2.66 24.66
CA LYS A 35 -6.38 -3.34 23.41
C LYS A 35 -7.52 -3.38 22.39
N GLU A 36 -8.73 -3.66 22.83
CA GLU A 36 -9.94 -3.66 21.99
C GLU A 36 -10.20 -2.28 21.42
N LEU A 37 -10.13 -1.23 22.24
CA LEU A 37 -10.30 0.15 21.81
C LEU A 37 -9.23 0.56 20.78
N VAL A 38 -7.96 0.24 21.04
CA VAL A 38 -6.86 0.52 20.10
C VAL A 38 -7.05 -0.23 18.79
N ASN A 39 -7.51 -1.49 18.82
CA ASN A 39 -7.79 -2.25 17.61
C ASN A 39 -8.98 -1.67 16.84
N ALA A 40 -10.04 -1.24 17.53
CA ALA A 40 -11.19 -0.58 16.90
C ALA A 40 -10.78 0.74 16.20
N MET A 41 -10.01 1.60 16.88
CA MET A 41 -9.47 2.83 16.28
C MET A 41 -8.54 2.54 15.09
N THR A 42 -7.74 1.48 15.17
CA THR A 42 -6.84 1.08 14.07
C THR A 42 -7.65 0.57 12.87
N LEU A 43 -8.70 -0.22 13.10
CA LEU A 43 -9.59 -0.70 12.05
C LEU A 43 -10.31 0.45 11.35
N ASP A 44 -10.83 1.41 12.10
CA ASP A 44 -11.47 2.62 11.55
C ASP A 44 -10.51 3.42 10.66
N ARG A 45 -9.27 3.60 11.14
CA ARG A 45 -8.22 4.25 10.36
C ARG A 45 -7.88 3.48 9.08
N TYR A 46 -7.75 2.16 9.13
CA TYR A 46 -7.49 1.34 7.94
C TYR A 46 -8.67 1.38 6.96
N SER A 47 -9.90 1.34 7.46
CA SER A 47 -11.10 1.50 6.63
C SER A 47 -11.10 2.86 5.93
N THR A 48 -10.71 3.93 6.63
CA THR A 48 -10.60 5.27 6.03
C THR A 48 -9.57 5.30 4.90
N TYR A 49 -8.41 4.65 5.08
CA TYR A 49 -7.41 4.54 4.01
C TYR A 49 -7.92 3.71 2.83
N LEU A 50 -8.57 2.57 3.07
CA LEU A 50 -9.14 1.74 2.00
C LEU A 50 -10.28 2.44 1.25
N ASN A 51 -10.95 3.41 1.87
CA ASN A 51 -12.02 4.19 1.21
C ASN A 51 -11.47 5.39 0.43
N ASN A 52 -10.38 6.00 0.89
CA ASN A 52 -9.82 7.22 0.30
C ASN A 52 -8.74 6.94 -0.76
N TYR A 53 -8.21 5.72 -0.79
CA TYR A 53 -7.16 5.30 -1.71
C TYR A 53 -7.58 4.05 -2.48
N ASN A 54 -7.25 4.00 -3.76
CA ASN A 54 -7.58 2.85 -4.62
C ASN A 54 -6.40 1.92 -4.90
N CYS A 55 -5.22 2.21 -4.36
CA CYS A 55 -4.09 1.30 -4.40
C CYS A 55 -3.29 1.33 -3.08
N PHE A 56 -2.84 0.16 -2.62
CA PHE A 56 -1.84 0.07 -1.56
C PHE A 56 -0.78 -0.97 -1.89
N VAL A 57 0.39 -0.80 -1.30
CA VAL A 57 1.53 -1.69 -1.49
C VAL A 57 2.05 -2.15 -0.14
N LEU A 58 2.16 -3.46 0.03
CA LEU A 58 2.86 -4.06 1.15
C LEU A 58 4.28 -4.41 0.73
N LEU A 59 5.20 -4.03 1.60
CA LEU A 59 6.64 -4.11 1.36
C LEU A 59 7.31 -4.93 2.45
N ARG A 60 8.36 -5.64 2.09
CA ARG A 60 9.27 -6.27 3.07
C ARG A 60 10.71 -5.81 2.86
N PRO A 61 11.53 -5.75 3.91
CA PRO A 61 12.97 -5.55 3.75
C PRO A 61 13.60 -6.69 2.95
N ARG A 62 14.49 -6.39 1.99
CA ARG A 62 15.19 -7.41 1.18
C ARG A 62 16.15 -8.30 1.98
N LYS A 63 16.80 -7.76 3.01
CA LYS A 63 17.76 -8.50 3.87
C LYS A 63 17.22 -8.63 5.29
N ASN A 64 17.31 -9.85 5.84
CA ASN A 64 17.00 -10.13 7.25
C ASN A 64 18.01 -9.52 8.23
N GLU A 65 19.19 -9.12 7.75
CA GLU A 65 20.31 -8.61 8.57
C GLU A 65 20.29 -7.09 8.76
N VAL A 66 19.25 -6.41 8.28
CA VAL A 66 19.05 -5.01 8.63
C VAL A 66 18.83 -4.95 10.14
N HIS A 67 19.87 -4.59 10.89
CA HIS A 67 19.77 -4.33 12.32
C HIS A 67 18.53 -3.47 12.58
N LEU A 68 17.61 -4.01 13.38
CA LEU A 68 16.37 -3.37 13.85
C LEU A 68 16.56 -1.90 14.26
N LYS A 69 17.78 -1.55 14.69
CA LYS A 69 18.18 -0.19 15.11
C LYS A 69 18.05 0.89 14.03
N ASN A 70 18.20 0.56 12.74
CA ASN A 70 18.16 1.55 11.65
C ASN A 70 16.90 1.50 10.78
N GLN A 71 15.96 0.60 11.07
CA GLN A 71 14.80 0.35 10.21
C GLN A 71 13.97 1.62 9.92
N ASN A 72 13.79 2.50 10.90
CA ASN A 72 13.08 3.77 10.73
C ASN A 72 13.81 4.76 9.79
N LEU A 73 15.14 4.82 9.86
CA LEU A 73 15.94 5.69 8.98
C LEU A 73 15.89 5.17 7.55
N LEU A 74 15.99 3.85 7.39
CA LEU A 74 15.88 3.18 6.10
C LEU A 74 14.49 3.42 5.48
N TRP A 75 13.43 3.29 6.29
CA TRP A 75 12.06 3.56 5.86
C TRP A 75 11.89 5.01 5.44
N ARG A 76 12.34 5.99 6.23
CA ARG A 76 12.25 7.41 5.86
C ARG A 76 12.99 7.75 4.58
N SER A 77 14.18 7.17 4.40
CA SER A 77 14.97 7.33 3.17
C SER A 77 14.21 6.77 1.97
N PHE A 78 13.64 5.57 2.10
CA PHE A 78 12.81 4.96 1.07
C PHE A 78 11.58 5.81 0.75
N CYS A 79 10.87 6.32 1.76
CA CYS A 79 9.73 7.21 1.54
C CYS A 79 10.12 8.48 0.78
N GLY A 80 11.32 9.03 1.06
CA GLY A 80 11.84 10.21 0.37
C GLY A 80 12.12 9.95 -1.12
N GLU A 81 12.73 8.82 -1.42
CA GLU A 81 13.01 8.35 -2.77
C GLU A 81 11.72 8.04 -3.56
N VAL A 82 10.77 7.34 -2.94
CA VAL A 82 9.48 7.09 -3.61
C VAL A 82 8.77 8.41 -3.89
N LYS A 83 8.78 9.36 -2.94
CA LYS A 83 8.21 10.70 -3.16
C LYS A 83 8.88 11.48 -4.28
N SER A 84 10.15 11.25 -4.61
CA SER A 84 10.77 11.97 -5.73
C SER A 84 10.19 11.56 -7.08
N PHE A 85 9.79 10.29 -7.28
CA PHE A 85 9.13 9.87 -8.53
C PHE A 85 7.84 10.67 -8.79
N TYR A 86 7.07 10.93 -7.74
CA TYR A 86 5.83 11.70 -7.81
C TYR A 86 6.06 13.22 -7.99
N ARG A 87 7.22 13.72 -7.59
CA ARG A 87 7.61 15.12 -7.74
C ARG A 87 8.22 15.41 -9.11
N ASP A 88 8.96 14.46 -9.66
CA ASP A 88 9.62 14.63 -10.95
C ASP A 88 8.65 14.40 -12.11
N SER A 89 7.66 13.53 -11.94
CA SER A 89 6.55 13.39 -12.89
C SER A 89 5.72 14.67 -13.04
N SER A 90 5.61 15.51 -12.01
CA SER A 90 4.84 16.77 -12.05
C SER A 90 5.59 17.94 -12.69
N LYS A 91 6.92 17.84 -12.88
CA LYS A 91 7.73 18.93 -13.47
C LYS A 91 7.70 18.95 -15.00
N THR A 92 7.18 17.89 -15.63
CA THR A 92 7.16 17.76 -17.09
C THR A 92 5.99 18.51 -17.75
N GLN A 93 5.08 19.12 -16.97
CA GLN A 93 4.04 20.01 -17.46
C GLN A 93 4.03 21.32 -16.65
N SER A 94 4.31 22.42 -17.34
CA SER A 94 4.09 23.79 -16.86
C SER A 94 2.61 24.07 -16.64
N ASP A 95 2.30 24.80 -15.56
CA ASP A 95 1.10 25.61 -15.32
C ASP A 95 -0.27 24.96 -15.66
N LEU A 96 -1.00 24.54 -14.62
CA LEU A 96 -2.33 25.10 -14.29
C LEU A 96 -3.13 24.39 -13.20
N ASP A 97 -2.66 23.32 -12.55
CA ASP A 97 -3.45 22.69 -11.48
C ASP A 97 -2.65 22.37 -10.21
N PHE A 98 -2.73 23.29 -9.24
CA PHE A 98 -2.24 23.10 -7.87
C PHE A 98 -3.14 22.16 -7.03
N THR A 99 -4.13 21.50 -7.64
CA THR A 99 -5.18 20.73 -6.94
C THR A 99 -4.88 19.23 -6.80
N ILE A 100 -3.83 18.69 -7.44
CA ILE A 100 -3.46 17.27 -7.30
C ILE A 100 -2.54 17.09 -6.07
N ALA A 101 -3.17 17.04 -4.88
CA ALA A 101 -2.50 16.71 -3.62
C ALA A 101 -2.12 15.21 -3.54
N PRO A 102 -1.18 14.82 -2.67
CA PRO A 102 0.01 14.05 -3.02
C PRO A 102 -0.20 12.53 -2.93
N SER A 103 0.23 11.80 -3.95
CA SER A 103 0.58 10.39 -3.82
C SER A 103 2.09 10.28 -3.61
N PRO A 104 2.61 9.41 -2.71
CA PRO A 104 1.96 8.41 -1.84
C PRO A 104 1.96 8.77 -0.34
N VAL A 105 1.10 8.09 0.44
CA VAL A 105 1.02 8.16 1.91
C VAL A 105 1.59 6.91 2.56
N PHE A 106 2.56 7.10 3.45
CA PHE A 106 3.31 6.02 4.09
C PHE A 106 2.88 5.85 5.54
N PHE A 107 2.74 4.61 6.00
CA PHE A 107 2.58 4.36 7.43
C PHE A 107 3.92 4.56 8.14
N GLU A 108 3.91 5.29 9.25
CA GLU A 108 5.13 5.50 10.04
C GLU A 108 5.64 4.19 10.68
N LYS A 109 4.71 3.28 11.00
CA LYS A 109 4.99 2.00 11.66
C LYS A 109 4.42 0.84 10.84
N PRO A 110 5.00 -0.36 10.95
CA PRO A 110 4.44 -1.57 10.36
C PRO A 110 2.93 -1.72 10.65
N PRO A 111 2.10 -2.03 9.65
CA PRO A 111 0.68 -2.24 9.88
C PRO A 111 0.45 -3.52 10.70
N LYS A 112 -0.65 -3.54 11.46
CA LYS A 112 -1.17 -4.76 12.06
C LYS A 112 -1.90 -5.56 10.98
N LEU A 113 -1.18 -6.47 10.32
CA LEU A 113 -1.71 -7.24 9.19
C LEU A 113 -3.00 -8.00 9.54
N SER A 114 -3.11 -8.57 10.74
CA SER A 114 -4.34 -9.25 11.18
C SER A 114 -5.59 -8.37 11.20
N LEU A 115 -5.44 -7.05 11.41
CA LEU A 115 -6.56 -6.11 11.32
C LEU A 115 -6.86 -5.73 9.87
N LEU A 116 -5.83 -5.61 9.03
CA LEU A 116 -6.00 -5.36 7.59
C LEU A 116 -6.65 -6.55 6.89
N ASP A 117 -6.20 -7.77 7.20
CA ASP A 117 -6.78 -9.05 6.76
C ASP A 117 -8.23 -9.17 7.15
N LYS A 118 -8.61 -8.74 8.36
CA LYS A 118 -10.00 -8.74 8.80
C LYS A 118 -10.88 -7.81 7.95
N LEU A 119 -10.34 -6.68 7.50
CA LEU A 119 -11.08 -5.73 6.64
C LEU A 119 -11.19 -6.22 5.21
N LEU A 120 -10.11 -6.79 4.68
CA LEU A 120 -10.07 -7.34 3.33
C LEU A 120 -10.77 -8.71 3.25
N ASP A 121 -10.89 -9.43 4.36
CA ASP A 121 -11.29 -10.84 4.39
C ASP A 121 -10.35 -11.68 3.49
N SER A 122 -9.05 -11.52 3.74
CA SER A 122 -7.93 -12.15 3.04
C SER A 122 -7.02 -12.92 4.00
N GLU A 123 -6.23 -13.85 3.45
CA GLU A 123 -5.16 -14.56 4.15
C GLU A 123 -3.80 -14.02 3.67
N LEU A 124 -3.39 -12.84 4.16
CA LEU A 124 -2.03 -12.35 3.93
C LEU A 124 -1.07 -13.15 4.82
N ASN A 125 -0.36 -14.11 4.23
CA ASN A 125 0.61 -14.94 4.94
C ASN A 125 1.71 -14.06 5.55
N CYS A 126 1.70 -13.96 6.87
CA CYS A 126 2.71 -13.26 7.64
C CYS A 126 3.85 -14.24 7.95
N ASP A 127 4.99 -14.08 7.29
CA ASP A 127 6.23 -14.84 7.55
C ASP A 127 6.95 -14.41 8.86
N GLY A 128 6.24 -13.72 9.76
CA GLY A 128 6.78 -13.17 11.01
C GLY A 128 7.68 -11.93 10.81
N ARG A 129 7.89 -11.46 9.59
CA ARG A 129 8.71 -10.25 9.32
C ARG A 129 7.91 -8.97 9.53
N SER A 130 8.61 -7.85 9.71
CA SER A 130 8.00 -6.52 9.73
C SER A 130 7.66 -6.07 8.31
N TRP A 131 6.37 -5.90 8.04
CA TRP A 131 5.89 -5.40 6.76
C TRP A 131 5.71 -3.89 6.83
N PHE A 132 5.84 -3.21 5.69
CA PHE A 132 5.58 -1.78 5.55
C PHE A 132 4.47 -1.57 4.57
N CYS A 133 3.78 -0.43 4.67
CA CYS A 133 2.64 -0.14 3.83
C CYS A 133 2.64 1.33 3.41
N PHE A 134 2.32 1.55 2.15
CA PHE A 134 1.90 2.85 1.67
C PHE A 134 0.65 2.74 0.80
N PHE A 135 -0.13 3.80 0.79
CA PHE A 135 -1.34 3.97 0.01
C PHE A 135 -1.12 5.05 -1.05
N GLN A 136 -1.78 4.90 -2.18
CA GLN A 136 -1.70 5.80 -3.32
C GLN A 136 -3.00 5.75 -4.12
N ASN A 137 -3.20 6.76 -4.96
CA ASN A 137 -4.26 6.78 -5.95
C ASN A 137 -3.69 6.60 -7.35
N LEU A 138 -4.38 5.82 -8.17
CA LEU A 138 -4.12 5.63 -9.60
C LEU A 138 -5.13 6.43 -10.44
N ASP A 139 -5.39 7.68 -10.06
CA ASP A 139 -6.47 8.48 -10.69
C ASP A 139 -5.99 9.26 -11.90
N SER A 140 -4.68 9.49 -11.97
CA SER A 140 -4.04 10.30 -13.02
C SER A 140 -2.92 9.55 -13.72
N LEU A 141 -2.62 9.99 -14.94
CA LEU A 141 -1.50 9.49 -15.72
C LEU A 141 -0.18 9.62 -14.94
N HIS A 142 0.00 10.75 -14.24
CA HIS A 142 1.21 11.02 -13.46
C HIS A 142 1.37 10.07 -12.27
N SER A 143 0.29 9.85 -11.52
CA SER A 143 0.32 8.92 -10.38
C SER A 143 0.61 7.48 -10.81
N THR A 144 0.03 7.07 -11.95
CA THR A 144 0.27 5.76 -12.56
C THR A 144 1.71 5.63 -13.05
N ALA A 145 2.24 6.66 -13.71
CA ALA A 145 3.61 6.68 -14.21
C ALA A 145 4.65 6.69 -13.08
N ALA A 146 4.43 7.48 -12.03
CA ALA A 146 5.30 7.50 -10.87
C ALA A 146 5.31 6.14 -10.15
N PHE A 147 4.16 5.47 -10.07
CA PHE A 147 4.09 4.12 -9.53
C PHE A 147 4.85 3.09 -10.38
N ARG A 148 4.72 3.15 -11.71
CA ARG A 148 5.52 2.32 -12.62
C ARG A 148 7.02 2.58 -12.44
N GLN A 149 7.46 3.85 -12.42
CA GLN A 149 8.87 4.21 -12.22
C GLN A 149 9.41 3.66 -10.90
N TYR A 150 8.60 3.69 -9.84
CA TYR A 150 8.94 3.06 -8.57
C TYR A 150 9.19 1.55 -8.73
N LEU A 151 8.29 0.81 -9.41
CA LEU A 151 8.44 -0.63 -9.65
C LEU A 151 9.64 -0.96 -10.54
N GLU A 152 9.93 -0.13 -11.54
CA GLU A 152 11.11 -0.28 -12.39
C GLU A 152 12.40 -0.02 -11.60
N HIS A 153 12.38 0.95 -10.69
CA HIS A 153 13.51 1.26 -9.82
C HIS A 153 13.80 0.12 -8.84
N THR A 154 12.77 -0.50 -8.25
CA THR A 154 12.96 -1.65 -7.35
C THR A 154 13.62 -2.84 -8.05
N LYS A 155 13.40 -3.01 -9.36
CA LYS A 155 14.01 -4.09 -10.15
C LYS A 155 15.41 -3.74 -10.65
N SER A 156 15.59 -2.55 -11.21
CA SER A 156 16.84 -2.12 -11.88
C SER A 156 17.97 -1.80 -10.92
N SER A 157 17.65 -1.49 -9.65
CA SER A 157 18.66 -1.30 -8.62
C SER A 157 19.38 -2.62 -8.32
N THR A 158 20.57 -2.77 -8.91
CA THR A 158 21.54 -3.83 -8.61
C THR A 158 22.23 -3.62 -7.26
N ASP A 159 21.97 -2.50 -6.60
CA ASP A 159 22.44 -2.29 -5.24
C ASP A 159 21.69 -3.24 -4.31
N PRO A 160 22.37 -4.19 -3.63
CA PRO A 160 21.74 -5.00 -2.60
C PRO A 160 21.18 -4.17 -1.43
N ALA A 161 21.35 -2.83 -1.46
CA ALA A 161 20.73 -1.85 -0.58
C ALA A 161 19.41 -1.24 -1.10
N THR A 162 18.76 -1.72 -2.17
CA THR A 162 17.33 -1.41 -2.38
C THR A 162 16.54 -1.99 -1.21
N ARG A 163 16.09 -1.12 -0.31
CA ARG A 163 15.85 -1.48 1.10
C ARG A 163 14.57 -2.27 1.31
N PHE A 164 13.58 -2.06 0.44
CA PHE A 164 12.25 -2.64 0.54
C PHE A 164 11.78 -3.12 -0.83
N GLU A 165 11.25 -4.33 -0.88
CA GLU A 165 10.65 -4.91 -2.07
C GLU A 165 9.14 -5.05 -1.93
N PRO A 166 8.37 -4.79 -3.00
CA PRO A 166 6.94 -5.01 -3.03
C PRO A 166 6.63 -6.51 -3.00
N VAL A 167 5.76 -6.89 -2.07
CA VAL A 167 5.29 -8.27 -1.85
C VAL A 167 3.84 -8.39 -2.29
N VAL A 168 3.05 -7.37 -2.01
CA VAL A 168 1.64 -7.29 -2.37
C VAL A 168 1.34 -5.93 -2.96
N VAL A 169 0.71 -5.90 -4.12
CA VAL A 169 0.10 -4.71 -4.70
C VAL A 169 -1.39 -4.94 -4.74
N ALA A 170 -2.13 -4.11 -4.05
CA ALA A 170 -3.57 -4.19 -3.97
C ALA A 170 -4.19 -3.04 -4.76
N ILE A 171 -5.19 -3.35 -5.59
CA ILE A 171 -5.90 -2.40 -6.44
C ILE A 171 -7.40 -2.55 -6.17
N ASN A 172 -8.09 -1.45 -5.91
CA ASN A 172 -9.53 -1.46 -5.67
C ASN A 172 -10.28 -1.50 -7.02
N MET A 173 -10.73 -2.69 -7.43
CA MET A 173 -11.48 -2.86 -8.69
C MET A 173 -12.92 -2.31 -8.61
N GLY A 174 -13.36 -1.84 -7.44
CA GLY A 174 -14.65 -1.17 -7.26
C GLY A 174 -14.62 0.34 -7.51
N ASP A 175 -13.44 0.95 -7.67
CA ASP A 175 -13.32 2.38 -7.91
C ASP A 175 -13.41 2.70 -9.42
N HIS A 176 -14.64 2.89 -9.87
CA HIS A 176 -14.96 3.22 -11.26
C HIS A 176 -14.61 4.67 -11.65
N ASN A 177 -14.28 5.52 -10.69
CA ASN A 177 -13.88 6.91 -10.97
C ASN A 177 -12.40 7.02 -11.36
N SER A 178 -11.60 6.00 -11.05
CA SER A 178 -10.21 5.94 -11.46
C SER A 178 -10.06 5.60 -12.94
N THR A 179 -9.43 6.52 -13.67
CA THR A 179 -9.12 6.33 -15.10
C THR A 179 -8.19 5.14 -15.32
N ALA A 180 -7.24 4.87 -14.42
CA ALA A 180 -6.36 3.71 -14.54
C ALA A 180 -7.13 2.42 -14.28
N ILE A 181 -8.00 2.36 -13.26
CA ILE A 181 -8.75 1.15 -12.92
C ILE A 181 -9.74 0.79 -14.03
N SER A 182 -10.43 1.77 -14.62
CA SER A 182 -11.28 1.54 -15.78
C SER A 182 -10.52 1.03 -17.02
N CYS A 183 -9.21 1.28 -17.11
CA CYS A 183 -8.34 0.66 -18.12
C CYS A 183 -7.84 -0.73 -17.72
N ILE A 184 -7.56 -0.97 -16.44
CA ILE A 184 -7.08 -2.26 -15.91
C ILE A 184 -8.20 -3.31 -15.99
N GLN A 185 -9.42 -2.97 -15.59
CA GLN A 185 -10.51 -3.92 -15.45
C GLN A 185 -10.82 -4.69 -16.76
N PRO A 186 -11.02 -4.02 -17.92
CA PRO A 186 -11.27 -4.74 -19.18
C PRO A 186 -10.08 -5.59 -19.62
N LEU A 187 -8.84 -5.13 -19.38
CA LEU A 187 -7.64 -5.87 -19.72
C LEU A 187 -7.53 -7.19 -18.95
N LEU A 188 -8.03 -7.22 -17.70
CA LEU A 188 -8.06 -8.43 -16.89
C LEU A 188 -9.29 -9.31 -17.21
N GLU A 189 -10.44 -8.70 -17.53
CA GLU A 189 -11.69 -9.40 -17.90
C GLU A 189 -11.61 -10.13 -19.25
N ASP A 190 -10.87 -9.59 -20.23
CA ASP A 190 -10.65 -10.23 -21.53
C ASP A 190 -9.86 -11.56 -21.41
N SER A 191 -9.24 -11.83 -20.25
CA SER A 191 -8.68 -13.14 -19.93
C SER A 191 -9.77 -14.07 -19.38
N SER A 192 -10.11 -15.12 -20.13
CA SER A 192 -11.43 -15.77 -20.10
C SER A 192 -11.84 -16.59 -18.85
N GLN A 193 -11.22 -16.38 -17.68
CA GLN A 193 -11.76 -16.82 -16.38
C GLN A 193 -11.54 -15.76 -15.27
N MET A 194 -11.86 -14.50 -15.58
CA MET A 194 -11.99 -13.32 -14.71
C MET A 194 -10.76 -12.94 -13.86
N TYR A 195 -10.33 -13.79 -12.91
CA TYR A 195 -9.08 -13.62 -12.14
C TYR A 195 -8.46 -14.97 -11.71
N ARG A 196 -8.99 -16.09 -12.22
CA ARG A 196 -8.47 -17.42 -11.95
C ARG A 196 -7.32 -17.71 -12.91
N ASP A 197 -6.22 -18.18 -12.35
CA ASP A 197 -5.04 -18.63 -13.10
C ASP A 197 -4.34 -17.53 -13.91
N LEU A 198 -4.41 -16.27 -13.48
CA LEU A 198 -3.64 -15.18 -14.06
C LEU A 198 -2.16 -15.42 -13.69
N ASP A 199 -1.38 -15.82 -14.68
CA ASP A 199 0.05 -16.12 -14.57
C ASP A 199 0.89 -15.07 -15.32
N TYR A 200 2.22 -15.19 -15.20
CA TYR A 200 3.18 -14.32 -15.90
C TYR A 200 2.88 -14.19 -17.39
N ASP A 201 2.67 -15.32 -18.06
CA ASP A 201 2.46 -15.36 -19.50
C ASP A 201 1.14 -14.70 -19.90
N LYS A 202 0.10 -14.79 -19.07
CA LYS A 202 -1.19 -14.13 -19.31
C LYS A 202 -1.11 -12.63 -19.07
N LEU A 203 -0.48 -12.16 -17.98
CA LEU A 203 -0.27 -10.72 -17.77
C LEU A 203 0.58 -10.11 -18.89
N LEU A 204 1.63 -10.83 -19.31
CA LEU A 204 2.47 -10.41 -20.42
C LEU A 204 1.73 -10.50 -21.77
N LYS A 205 0.88 -11.49 -21.98
CA LYS A 205 -0.01 -11.58 -23.16
C LYS A 205 -1.01 -10.43 -23.17
N ILE A 206 -1.60 -10.05 -22.05
CA ILE A 206 -2.53 -8.90 -21.95
C ILE A 206 -1.80 -7.60 -22.34
N ALA A 207 -0.58 -7.41 -21.83
CA ALA A 207 0.26 -6.28 -22.19
C ALA A 207 0.60 -6.28 -23.69
N LYS A 208 0.92 -7.45 -24.26
CA LYS A 208 1.35 -7.60 -25.67
C LYS A 208 0.21 -7.65 -26.71
N GLN A 209 -0.92 -8.30 -26.42
CA GLN A 209 -2.01 -8.59 -27.36
C GLN A 209 -2.95 -7.41 -27.61
N SER A 210 -2.93 -6.40 -26.76
CA SER A 210 -3.75 -5.19 -26.92
C SER A 210 -3.18 -4.22 -28.00
N GLN A 211 -2.55 -4.77 -29.04
CA GLN A 211 -1.96 -4.10 -30.23
C GLN A 211 -3.00 -3.46 -31.18
N THR A 212 -4.21 -3.19 -30.72
CA THR A 212 -5.20 -2.42 -31.46
C THR A 212 -5.07 -0.94 -31.12
N LYS A 213 -4.18 -0.22 -31.83
CA LYS A 213 -4.24 1.21 -32.19
C LYS A 213 -4.89 2.19 -31.18
N SER A 214 -4.66 2.03 -29.88
CA SER A 214 -5.21 2.92 -28.87
C SER A 214 -4.26 4.10 -28.69
N SER A 215 -4.64 5.29 -29.17
CA SER A 215 -3.91 6.54 -28.92
C SER A 215 -4.05 7.05 -27.48
N ASP A 216 -4.81 6.36 -26.63
CA ASP A 216 -5.01 6.74 -25.24
C ASP A 216 -3.72 6.59 -24.40
N PRO A 217 -3.15 7.69 -23.89
CA PRO A 217 -1.95 7.66 -23.07
C PRO A 217 -2.14 6.89 -21.75
N MET A 218 -3.33 6.90 -21.15
CA MET A 218 -3.59 6.17 -19.90
C MET A 218 -3.51 4.67 -20.13
N ARG A 219 -4.16 4.17 -21.18
CA ARG A 219 -4.13 2.74 -21.51
C ARG A 219 -2.72 2.26 -21.83
N LYS A 220 -1.88 3.09 -22.46
CA LYS A 220 -0.46 2.77 -22.67
C LYS A 220 0.29 2.67 -21.35
N GLU A 221 0.07 3.63 -20.45
CA GLU A 221 0.75 3.65 -19.14
C GLU A 221 0.35 2.47 -18.26
N VAL A 222 -0.94 2.12 -18.24
CA VAL A 222 -1.46 0.94 -17.52
C VAL A 222 -0.82 -0.35 -18.03
N LYS A 223 -0.58 -0.48 -19.34
CA LYS A 223 0.14 -1.66 -19.88
C LYS A 223 1.56 -1.72 -19.35
N SER A 224 2.31 -0.62 -19.44
CA SER A 224 3.67 -0.55 -18.93
C SER A 224 3.71 -0.81 -17.40
N LEU A 225 2.68 -0.40 -16.67
CA LEU A 225 2.52 -0.73 -15.26
C LEU A 225 2.32 -2.24 -15.02
N LEU A 226 1.44 -2.90 -15.79
CA LEU A 226 1.24 -4.34 -15.71
C LEU A 226 2.50 -5.12 -16.08
N GLU A 227 3.27 -4.65 -17.06
CA GLU A 227 4.59 -5.19 -17.39
C GLU A 227 5.55 -5.04 -16.21
N ALA A 228 5.63 -3.86 -15.59
CA ALA A 228 6.48 -3.63 -14.42
C ALA A 228 6.08 -4.52 -13.21
N LEU A 229 4.79 -4.75 -12.99
CA LEU A 229 4.30 -5.69 -11.96
C LEU A 229 4.76 -7.13 -12.26
N ALA A 230 4.60 -7.57 -13.51
CA ALA A 230 5.01 -8.90 -13.94
C ALA A 230 6.53 -9.09 -13.83
N GLU A 231 7.29 -8.07 -14.17
CA GLU A 231 8.73 -8.03 -14.03
C GLU A 231 9.21 -8.09 -12.57
N ASN A 232 8.43 -7.56 -11.61
CA ASN A 232 8.67 -7.69 -10.18
C ASN A 232 8.12 -9.01 -9.58
N ARG A 233 7.66 -9.94 -10.43
CA ARG A 233 7.04 -11.23 -10.04
C ARG A 233 5.77 -11.09 -9.19
N ILE A 234 5.11 -9.94 -9.22
CA ILE A 234 3.86 -9.67 -8.48
C ILE A 234 2.69 -10.09 -9.36
N LEU A 235 2.41 -11.39 -9.36
CA LEU A 235 1.69 -12.04 -10.45
C LEU A 235 0.49 -12.84 -10.00
N VAL A 236 0.42 -13.25 -8.73
CA VAL A 236 -0.63 -14.16 -8.26
C VAL A 236 -1.80 -13.32 -7.77
N PRO A 237 -2.89 -13.15 -8.56
CA PRO A 237 -4.04 -12.40 -8.13
C PRO A 237 -4.87 -13.17 -7.12
N ARG A 238 -5.42 -12.44 -6.16
CA ARG A 238 -6.44 -12.92 -5.23
C ARG A 238 -7.47 -11.82 -5.06
N MET A 239 -8.72 -12.12 -5.38
CA MET A 239 -9.81 -11.21 -5.11
C MET A 239 -10.21 -11.31 -3.64
N THR A 240 -10.33 -10.17 -2.97
CA THR A 240 -10.82 -10.11 -1.60
C THR A 240 -12.33 -10.31 -1.55
N LYS A 241 -12.82 -10.94 -0.48
CA LYS A 241 -14.26 -11.22 -0.35
C LYS A 241 -15.09 -9.97 -0.05
N ARG A 242 -14.50 -8.97 0.63
CA ARG A 242 -15.27 -7.86 1.23
C ARG A 242 -15.18 -6.48 0.56
N ALA A 243 -14.34 -6.26 -0.45
CA ALA A 243 -14.22 -4.90 -0.98
C ALA A 243 -13.72 -4.78 -2.43
N ARG A 244 -13.91 -5.82 -3.28
CA ARG A 244 -13.44 -5.84 -4.68
C ARG A 244 -11.96 -5.45 -4.84
N TRP A 245 -11.13 -5.72 -3.83
CA TRP A 245 -9.69 -5.49 -3.96
C TRP A 245 -9.06 -6.68 -4.66
N LEU A 246 -8.33 -6.40 -5.74
CA LEU A 246 -7.44 -7.34 -6.38
C LEU A 246 -6.08 -7.25 -5.70
N LEU A 247 -5.69 -8.31 -4.99
CA LEU A 247 -4.35 -8.45 -4.41
C LEU A 247 -3.46 -9.20 -5.38
N LEU A 248 -2.46 -8.54 -5.95
CA LEU A 248 -1.39 -9.18 -6.70
C LEU A 248 -0.27 -9.48 -5.73
N THR A 249 0.14 -10.74 -5.63
CA THR A 249 1.16 -11.20 -4.69
C THR A 249 2.35 -11.82 -5.42
N VAL A 250 3.53 -11.76 -4.81
CA VAL A 250 4.68 -12.54 -5.27
C VAL A 250 4.40 -14.03 -5.08
N GLU A 251 4.79 -14.83 -6.06
CA GLU A 251 4.73 -16.30 -5.95
C GLU A 251 5.54 -16.71 -4.71
N SER A 252 4.86 -17.32 -3.73
CA SER A 252 5.56 -17.86 -2.57
C SER A 252 6.55 -18.89 -3.11
N PHE A 253 7.84 -18.71 -2.82
CA PHE A 253 8.77 -19.82 -2.92
C PHE A 253 8.12 -20.97 -2.17
N ALA A 254 7.70 -22.00 -2.91
CA ALA A 254 7.47 -23.29 -2.31
C ALA A 254 8.68 -23.53 -1.41
N ALA A 255 8.43 -23.84 -0.15
CA ALA A 255 9.48 -24.31 0.72
C ALA A 255 10.13 -25.48 -0.03
N ASP A 256 11.35 -25.27 -0.52
CA ASP A 256 12.18 -26.39 -0.93
C ASP A 256 12.35 -27.24 0.33
N ASP A 257 11.86 -28.47 0.24
CA ASP A 257 12.02 -29.56 1.21
C ASP A 257 13.50 -29.80 1.58
#